data_AF-A0A952UXL1-F1
#
_entry.id   AF-A0A952UXL1-F1
#
_cell.length_a   1.000
_cell.length_b   1.000
_cell.length_c   1.000
_cell.angle_alpha   90.00
_cell.angle_beta   90.00
_cell.angle_gamma   90.00
#
_symmetry.space_group_name_H-M   'P 1'
#
loop_
_entity.id
_entity.type
_entity.pdbx_description
1 polymer ?
#
loop_
_entity_poly.entity_id
_entity_poly.type
_entity_poly.pdbx_seq_one_letter_code
_entity_poly.pdbx_strand_id
1 'polypeptide(L)'
;MVARTPAIFCALVAVCALIPLLPSCSSFRLPIDDPSADGGTDAEGGSISVIEPPAPCDPSEAPGDGVFVSAAFGLTGAPGTAALPLAKVSDALEIAAARGVAHVYLDEGTYTESLTLTERHAGIVVSGGWKGSETTWRRDCEENFRAKTILESPEPVAVTIKVASSGPTMGFEAMTIATPALPETPKDTTGTSSIAVLVRGPASLRISRARLLAAKGGNGGTASPGEPGAGPLACNGLEGCESGDNGTKGNDGINGTAVHPSNDHLGDGTDGQDGNPGKNGTAGADGAVKSCRREVTGECNTGGGLCDTFDENRQGKKGECGCGGNGGRGGRRGRGGGASVALLALGGTISIEHTTLFAGGGGDGSVGGQGGAGVAGGAGKAGASTSCHVTITQSGPTGPGCTCIINNDQPAAGGNAGGPGGNGAPGGKGGDGAGGPSYGWVAIGDVRVIVDEASVLHAEPGGTGSVNGASAPSLVATLDGGT
;
A
#
# COMPACT_ATOMS: atom_id res chain seq x y z
N MET A 1 17.80 44.47 -42.68
CA MET A 1 18.76 45.03 -41.69
C MET A 1 18.84 44.01 -40.55
N VAL A 2 19.90 43.20 -40.51
CA VAL A 2 21.02 43.31 -39.53
C VAL A 2 20.49 43.10 -38.10
N ALA A 3 20.88 42.12 -37.28
CA ALA A 3 21.86 41.04 -37.40
C ALA A 3 21.53 39.93 -36.39
N ARG A 4 21.92 38.70 -36.71
CA ARG A 4 22.08 37.55 -35.79
C ARG A 4 23.50 37.56 -35.22
N THR A 5 23.66 37.18 -33.96
CA THR A 5 24.95 36.73 -33.35
C THR A 5 24.67 35.84 -32.12
N PRO A 6 25.60 34.97 -31.68
CA PRO A 6 25.37 33.53 -31.60
C PRO A 6 25.67 32.89 -30.23
N ALA A 7 25.45 31.57 -30.16
CA ALA A 7 25.84 30.67 -29.07
C ALA A 7 27.36 30.54 -28.90
N ILE A 8 27.80 30.36 -27.65
CA ILE A 8 29.17 29.97 -27.28
C ILE A 8 29.14 28.61 -26.59
N PHE A 9 29.82 27.66 -27.25
CA PHE A 9 30.31 26.39 -26.72
C PHE A 9 31.41 26.63 -25.69
N CYS A 10 31.43 25.86 -24.61
CA CYS A 10 32.64 25.66 -23.82
C CYS A 10 32.86 24.16 -23.62
N ALA A 11 33.79 23.61 -24.39
CA ALA A 11 34.41 22.32 -24.16
C ALA A 11 35.75 22.60 -23.48
N LEU A 12 36.04 21.91 -22.37
CA LEU A 12 37.39 21.85 -21.81
C LEU A 12 37.87 20.41 -21.74
N VAL A 13 39.09 20.26 -22.22
CA VAL A 13 39.85 19.06 -22.57
C VAL A 13 40.45 18.39 -21.34
N ALA A 14 40.63 17.07 -21.47
CA ALA A 14 41.30 16.16 -20.56
C ALA A 14 42.78 16.51 -20.28
N VAL A 15 43.23 16.22 -19.06
CA VAL A 15 44.64 15.89 -18.77
C VAL A 15 44.67 14.64 -17.90
N CYS A 16 45.29 13.59 -18.44
CA CYS A 16 45.60 12.33 -17.79
C CYS A 16 47.14 12.22 -17.74
N ALA A 17 47.72 12.07 -16.55
CA ALA A 17 49.07 11.58 -16.25
C ALA A 17 49.19 11.41 -14.71
N LEU A 18 49.16 10.20 -14.15
CA LEU A 18 50.29 9.27 -13.88
C LEU A 18 50.89 9.40 -12.45
N ILE A 19 50.72 8.32 -11.64
CA ILE A 19 51.61 7.74 -10.56
C ILE A 19 51.42 8.31 -9.10
N PRO A 20 51.55 7.54 -7.97
CA PRO A 20 51.06 6.20 -7.58
C PRO A 20 50.60 6.04 -6.07
N LEU A 21 50.08 4.85 -5.71
CA LEU A 21 50.21 4.07 -4.44
C LEU A 21 50.20 4.74 -3.02
N LEU A 22 49.09 4.46 -2.27
CA LEU A 22 48.94 4.05 -0.83
C LEU A 22 49.40 4.99 0.33
N PRO A 23 48.97 4.79 1.62
CA PRO A 23 47.88 3.99 2.22
C PRO A 23 47.02 4.77 3.28
N SER A 24 46.04 4.05 3.88
CA SER A 24 45.40 4.28 5.19
C SER A 24 44.57 5.55 5.42
N CYS A 25 43.24 5.41 5.36
CA CYS A 25 42.34 6.32 6.07
C CYS A 25 42.04 5.77 7.46
N SER A 26 42.62 6.49 8.40
CA SER A 26 42.44 6.45 9.84
C SER A 26 40.98 6.62 10.25
N SER A 27 40.63 5.88 11.30
CA SER A 27 39.58 6.14 12.28
C SER A 27 39.03 7.57 12.30
N PHE A 28 37.79 7.72 11.87
CA PHE A 28 36.96 8.89 12.08
C PHE A 28 36.47 8.88 13.54
N ARG A 29 37.14 9.63 14.43
CA ARG A 29 36.64 9.96 15.77
C ARG A 29 35.80 11.23 15.67
N LEU A 30 34.54 11.16 16.09
CA LEU A 30 33.73 12.34 16.37
C LEU A 30 34.25 13.02 17.65
N PRO A 31 34.36 14.36 17.68
CA PRO A 31 34.57 15.10 18.92
C PRO A 31 33.23 15.17 19.66
N ILE A 32 33.17 14.53 20.83
CA ILE A 32 32.12 14.80 21.82
C ILE A 32 32.70 15.88 22.73
N ASP A 33 32.26 17.12 22.51
CA ASP A 33 32.44 18.19 23.49
C ASP A 33 31.43 17.97 24.63
N ASP A 34 31.96 17.64 25.79
CA ASP A 34 31.23 17.35 27.02
C ASP A 34 31.14 18.63 27.87
N PRO A 35 29.95 19.24 28.09
CA PRO A 35 29.82 20.33 29.04
C PRO A 35 29.70 19.75 30.46
N SER A 36 30.82 19.82 31.15
CA SER A 36 30.96 19.71 32.61
C SER A 36 29.84 20.45 33.37
N ALA A 37 29.06 19.70 34.16
CA ALA A 37 28.31 20.21 35.30
C ALA A 37 28.37 19.19 36.44
N ASP A 38 29.13 19.56 37.47
CA ASP A 38 29.36 18.82 38.71
C ASP A 38 28.07 18.58 39.52
N GLY A 39 28.02 17.42 40.19
CA GLY A 39 27.34 17.29 41.49
C GLY A 39 26.35 16.13 41.62
N GLY A 40 26.84 14.93 41.89
CA GLY A 40 26.01 13.80 42.34
C GLY A 40 26.86 12.57 42.63
N THR A 41 27.24 12.40 43.90
CA THR A 41 28.00 11.26 44.42
C THR A 41 27.13 9.99 44.47
N ASP A 42 27.79 8.85 44.25
CA ASP A 42 27.32 7.47 44.49
C ASP A 42 26.64 6.75 43.32
N ALA A 43 27.25 6.81 42.12
CA ALA A 43 27.05 5.76 41.13
C ALA A 43 27.83 4.52 41.56
N GLU A 44 27.13 3.47 42.01
CA GLU A 44 27.70 2.13 42.15
C GLU A 44 28.34 1.76 40.81
N GLY A 45 29.66 1.71 40.77
CA GLY A 45 30.43 1.30 39.61
C GLY A 45 30.10 -0.15 39.28
N GLY A 46 29.12 -0.34 38.38
CA GLY A 46 28.83 -1.62 37.76
C GLY A 46 30.12 -2.13 37.13
N SER A 47 30.68 -3.19 37.71
CA SER A 47 31.90 -3.83 37.21
C SER A 47 31.66 -4.20 35.75
N ILE A 48 32.47 -3.65 34.84
CA ILE A 48 32.55 -4.12 33.46
C ILE A 48 33.06 -5.57 33.56
N SER A 49 32.13 -6.51 33.47
CA SER A 49 32.45 -7.93 33.40
C SER A 49 33.25 -8.13 32.11
N VAL A 50 34.56 -8.34 32.24
CA VAL A 50 35.41 -8.75 31.13
C VAL A 50 34.78 -10.02 30.56
N ILE A 51 34.25 -9.93 29.34
CA ILE A 51 33.61 -11.05 28.66
C ILE A 51 34.72 -12.08 28.42
N GLU A 52 34.68 -13.18 29.17
CA GLU A 52 35.59 -14.29 28.95
C GLU A 52 35.38 -14.78 27.50
N PRO A 53 36.46 -14.92 26.71
CA PRO A 53 36.32 -15.38 25.33
C PRO A 53 35.57 -16.72 25.31
N PRO A 54 34.66 -16.94 24.35
CA PRO A 54 33.89 -18.17 24.30
C PRO A 54 34.85 -19.36 24.28
N ALA A 55 34.55 -20.37 25.11
CA ALA A 55 35.34 -21.58 25.17
C ALA A 55 35.53 -22.15 23.74
N PRO A 56 36.73 -22.64 23.41
CA PRO A 56 36.98 -23.22 22.10
C PRO A 56 36.00 -24.37 21.84
N CYS A 57 35.55 -24.49 20.59
CA CYS A 57 34.59 -25.52 20.20
C CYS A 57 35.21 -26.92 20.39
N ASP A 58 34.50 -27.79 21.12
CA ASP A 58 34.91 -29.18 21.33
C ASP A 58 34.09 -30.11 20.42
N PRO A 59 34.69 -30.69 19.35
CA PRO A 59 33.97 -31.58 18.44
C PRO A 59 33.60 -32.93 19.06
N SER A 60 34.10 -33.23 20.27
CA SER A 60 33.74 -34.41 21.05
C SER A 60 32.58 -34.15 22.02
N GLU A 61 32.13 -32.90 22.15
CA GLU A 61 30.97 -32.55 22.95
C GLU A 61 29.73 -33.27 22.40
N ALA A 62 29.11 -34.06 23.27
CA ALA A 62 27.83 -34.70 23.00
C ALA A 62 26.69 -33.85 23.60
N PRO A 63 25.52 -33.84 22.95
CA PRO A 63 24.35 -33.15 23.50
C PRO A 63 23.91 -33.80 24.81
N GLY A 64 23.43 -32.97 25.74
CA GLY A 64 22.88 -33.41 27.02
C GLY A 64 21.46 -33.98 26.86
N ASP A 65 20.71 -34.00 27.97
CA ASP A 65 19.29 -34.36 27.93
C ASP A 65 18.49 -33.32 27.12
N GLY A 66 17.57 -33.79 26.27
CA GLY A 66 16.81 -32.94 25.36
C GLY A 66 16.04 -33.69 24.28
N VAL A 67 15.41 -32.92 23.39
CA VAL A 67 14.67 -33.43 22.23
C VAL A 67 15.46 -33.19 20.96
N PHE A 68 15.51 -34.18 20.07
CA PHE A 68 16.36 -34.17 18.88
C PHE A 68 15.54 -34.02 17.61
N VAL A 69 16.03 -33.22 16.67
CA VAL A 69 15.38 -32.94 15.39
C VAL A 69 16.39 -33.01 14.26
N SER A 70 16.08 -33.74 13.19
CA SER A 70 16.90 -33.77 11.97
C SER A 70 16.04 -33.61 10.74
N ALA A 71 16.41 -32.67 9.87
CA ALA A 71 15.75 -32.50 8.58
C ALA A 71 16.03 -33.68 7.62
N ALA A 72 17.17 -34.36 7.78
CA ALA A 72 17.62 -35.40 6.85
C ALA A 72 17.02 -36.79 7.15
N PHE A 73 16.90 -37.16 8.43
CA PHE A 73 16.44 -38.48 8.85
C PHE A 73 15.45 -38.46 10.02
N GLY A 74 14.93 -37.28 10.38
CA GLY A 74 13.84 -37.17 11.34
C GLY A 74 12.53 -37.76 10.83
N LEU A 75 11.73 -38.29 11.76
CA LEU A 75 10.43 -38.89 11.44
C LEU A 75 9.29 -38.10 12.10
N THR A 76 8.17 -37.98 11.39
CA THR A 76 6.94 -37.39 11.95
C THR A 76 6.41 -38.27 13.09
N GLY A 77 6.13 -37.68 14.25
CA GLY A 77 5.63 -38.39 15.43
C GLY A 77 6.66 -39.27 16.15
N ALA A 78 7.95 -39.14 15.81
CA ALA A 78 9.03 -39.79 16.55
C ALA A 78 9.05 -39.36 18.03
N PRO A 79 9.66 -40.14 18.93
CA PRO A 79 9.81 -39.73 20.32
C PRO A 79 10.81 -38.57 20.49
N GLY A 80 11.53 -38.14 19.45
CA GLY A 80 12.52 -37.07 19.52
C GLY A 80 13.73 -37.45 20.36
N THR A 81 14.14 -38.71 20.32
CA THR A 81 15.40 -39.18 20.91
C THR A 81 16.53 -39.05 19.89
N ALA A 82 17.79 -39.09 20.32
CA ALA A 82 18.92 -39.00 19.40
C ALA A 82 18.90 -40.06 18.27
N ALA A 83 18.38 -41.26 18.57
CA ALA A 83 18.26 -42.37 17.61
C ALA A 83 16.98 -42.30 16.75
N LEU A 84 15.95 -41.59 17.20
CA LEU A 84 14.69 -41.38 16.48
C LEU A 84 14.31 -39.91 16.58
N PRO A 85 15.03 -39.02 15.89
CA PRO A 85 14.76 -37.60 15.94
C PRO A 85 13.44 -37.26 15.23
N LEU A 86 12.88 -36.12 15.59
CA LEU A 86 11.72 -35.55 14.94
C LEU A 86 12.11 -34.90 13.61
N ALA A 87 11.15 -34.85 12.67
CA ALA A 87 11.32 -34.12 11.42
C ALA A 87 11.08 -32.60 11.55
N LYS A 88 10.33 -32.16 12.58
CA LYS A 88 9.88 -30.77 12.76
C LYS A 88 10.30 -30.20 14.10
N VAL A 89 10.68 -28.93 14.09
CA VAL A 89 11.03 -28.15 15.28
C VAL A 89 9.78 -27.87 16.12
N SER A 90 8.64 -27.58 15.50
CA SER A 90 7.36 -27.37 16.21
C SER A 90 6.97 -28.57 17.08
N ASP A 91 7.10 -29.78 16.56
CA ASP A 91 6.75 -31.01 17.28
C ASP A 91 7.71 -31.26 18.45
N ALA A 92 8.99 -30.89 18.26
CA ALA A 92 10.02 -31.03 19.29
C ALA A 92 9.81 -30.06 20.46
N LEU A 93 9.37 -28.84 20.17
CA LEU A 93 9.01 -27.85 21.18
C LEU A 93 7.86 -28.33 22.08
N GLU A 94 6.82 -28.92 21.48
CA GLU A 94 5.68 -29.47 22.22
C GLU A 94 6.08 -30.67 23.09
N ILE A 95 6.95 -31.56 22.57
CA ILE A 95 7.49 -32.70 23.32
C ILE A 95 8.41 -32.22 24.46
N ALA A 96 9.26 -31.23 24.20
CA ALA A 96 10.17 -30.67 25.21
C ALA A 96 9.39 -30.07 26.37
N ALA A 97 8.37 -29.25 26.06
CA ALA A 97 7.46 -28.69 27.05
C ALA A 97 6.71 -29.77 27.84
N ALA A 98 6.23 -30.83 27.17
CA ALA A 98 5.53 -31.93 27.84
C ALA A 98 6.42 -32.76 28.77
N ARG A 99 7.72 -32.88 28.45
CA ARG A 99 8.70 -33.61 29.26
C ARG A 99 9.39 -32.75 30.31
N GLY A 100 9.27 -31.42 30.22
CA GLY A 100 9.98 -30.49 31.08
C GLY A 100 11.50 -30.47 30.84
N VAL A 101 11.93 -30.75 29.60
CA VAL A 101 13.35 -30.66 29.22
C VAL A 101 13.65 -29.28 28.62
N ALA A 102 14.82 -28.75 28.92
CA ALA A 102 15.18 -27.37 28.57
C ALA A 102 15.78 -27.21 27.16
N HIS A 103 16.08 -28.29 26.45
CA HIS A 103 16.83 -28.23 25.19
C HIS A 103 16.15 -28.98 24.05
N VAL A 104 16.13 -28.32 22.89
CA VAL A 104 15.85 -28.92 21.59
C VAL A 104 17.11 -28.81 20.74
N TYR A 105 17.70 -29.93 20.34
CA TYR A 105 18.91 -30.02 19.54
C TYR A 105 18.57 -30.26 18.07
N LEU A 106 19.08 -29.39 17.19
CA LEU A 106 18.85 -29.45 15.76
C LEU A 106 20.13 -29.92 15.04
N ASP A 107 19.98 -30.94 14.20
CA ASP A 107 20.98 -31.36 13.22
C ASP A 107 21.18 -30.28 12.14
N GLU A 108 22.24 -30.41 11.36
CA GLU A 108 22.40 -29.68 10.10
C GLU A 108 21.21 -29.95 9.18
N GLY A 109 20.72 -28.90 8.53
CA GLY A 109 19.54 -28.98 7.68
C GLY A 109 18.79 -27.66 7.56
N THR A 110 17.87 -27.63 6.60
CA THR A 110 16.89 -26.55 6.45
C THR A 110 15.53 -27.05 6.92
N TYR A 111 14.98 -26.36 7.90
CA TYR A 111 13.69 -26.63 8.52
C TYR A 111 12.70 -25.59 8.01
N THR A 112 11.89 -25.98 7.01
CA THR A 112 10.93 -25.06 6.38
C THR A 112 9.64 -24.96 7.20
N GLU A 113 9.63 -24.13 8.23
CA GLU A 113 8.49 -23.91 9.12
C GLU A 113 8.54 -22.54 9.81
N SER A 114 7.37 -22.06 10.27
CA SER A 114 7.26 -20.88 11.14
C SER A 114 6.97 -21.33 12.56
N LEU A 115 7.59 -20.69 13.55
CA LEU A 115 7.43 -21.06 14.95
C LEU A 115 6.57 -20.05 15.70
N THR A 116 5.71 -20.55 16.58
CA THR A 116 4.99 -19.75 17.58
C THR A 116 5.32 -20.27 18.98
N LEU A 117 6.04 -19.48 19.75
CA LEU A 117 6.39 -19.77 21.14
C LEU A 117 5.45 -19.03 22.08
N THR A 118 4.93 -19.76 23.05
CA THR A 118 4.03 -19.29 24.11
C THR A 118 4.64 -19.52 25.49
N GLU A 119 3.92 -19.19 26.57
CA GLU A 119 4.35 -19.44 27.94
C GLU A 119 4.64 -20.93 28.21
N ARG A 120 3.97 -21.83 27.46
CA ARG A 120 4.22 -23.28 27.52
C ARG A 120 5.66 -23.65 27.18
N HIS A 121 6.33 -22.83 26.38
CA HIS A 121 7.69 -23.06 25.90
C HIS A 121 8.75 -22.34 26.73
N ALA A 122 8.36 -21.64 27.80
CA ALA A 122 9.28 -20.88 28.62
C ALA A 122 10.39 -21.77 29.20
N GLY A 123 11.64 -21.32 29.08
CA GLY A 123 12.81 -22.07 29.54
C GLY A 123 13.40 -23.04 28.51
N ILE A 124 12.79 -23.18 27.33
CA ILE A 124 13.31 -24.03 26.26
C ILE A 124 14.30 -23.24 25.39
N VAL A 125 15.44 -23.85 25.10
CA VAL A 125 16.46 -23.36 24.17
C VAL A 125 16.52 -24.27 22.94
N VAL A 126 16.31 -23.69 21.76
CA VAL A 126 16.52 -24.37 20.47
C VAL A 126 17.96 -24.13 20.04
N SER A 127 18.75 -25.19 19.94
CA SER A 127 20.20 -25.15 19.72
C SER A 127 20.56 -25.87 18.43
N GLY A 128 21.09 -25.13 17.47
CA GLY A 128 21.72 -25.65 16.25
C GLY A 128 23.20 -25.95 16.44
N GLY A 129 23.92 -26.10 15.32
CA GLY A 129 25.36 -26.38 15.34
C GLY A 129 25.68 -27.79 15.86
N TRP A 130 24.80 -28.75 15.60
CA TRP A 130 25.02 -30.16 15.87
C TRP A 130 25.09 -30.95 14.58
N LYS A 131 25.91 -32.00 14.59
CA LYS A 131 25.95 -33.03 13.55
C LYS A 131 25.34 -34.30 14.10
N GLY A 132 24.12 -34.57 13.65
CA GLY A 132 23.39 -35.80 13.90
C GLY A 132 23.72 -36.87 12.87
N SER A 133 23.71 -38.11 13.34
CA SER A 133 23.61 -39.31 12.52
C SER A 133 22.62 -40.25 13.21
N GLU A 134 22.27 -41.37 12.60
CA GLU A 134 21.32 -42.33 13.18
C GLU A 134 21.72 -42.81 14.59
N THR A 135 23.01 -42.75 14.96
CA THR A 135 23.51 -43.31 16.23
C THR A 135 24.42 -42.37 17.03
N THR A 136 24.87 -41.25 16.47
CA THR A 136 25.81 -40.35 17.15
C THR A 136 25.49 -38.89 16.88
N TRP A 137 25.63 -38.05 17.91
CA TRP A 137 25.47 -36.61 17.84
C TRP A 137 26.69 -35.94 18.44
N ARG A 138 27.17 -34.89 17.78
CA ARG A 138 28.35 -34.13 18.24
C ARG A 138 28.25 -32.67 17.83
N ARG A 139 28.98 -31.80 18.53
CA ARG A 139 29.07 -30.38 18.17
C ARG A 139 29.70 -30.22 16.78
N ASP A 140 29.11 -29.35 15.95
CA ASP A 140 29.74 -28.89 14.72
C ASP A 140 30.71 -27.74 15.01
N CYS A 141 32.01 -28.04 14.91
CA CYS A 141 33.08 -27.07 15.07
C CYS A 141 33.65 -26.54 13.75
N GLU A 142 33.01 -26.86 12.62
CA GLU A 142 33.40 -26.27 11.35
C GLU A 142 33.03 -24.78 11.28
N GLU A 143 33.75 -24.06 10.43
CA GLU A 143 33.42 -22.66 10.17
C GLU A 143 31.99 -22.53 9.66
N ASN A 144 31.33 -21.43 10.02
CA ASN A 144 29.96 -21.14 9.62
C ASN A 144 28.92 -22.21 10.00
N PHE A 145 29.13 -23.00 11.05
CA PHE A 145 28.14 -23.97 11.57
C PHE A 145 26.72 -23.38 11.70
N ARG A 146 26.62 -22.10 12.08
CA ARG A 146 25.36 -21.34 12.17
C ARG A 146 24.56 -21.32 10.87
N ALA A 147 25.24 -21.33 9.73
CA ALA A 147 24.63 -21.30 8.40
C ALA A 147 24.20 -22.69 7.90
N LYS A 148 24.50 -23.76 8.65
CA LYS A 148 24.14 -25.13 8.27
C LYS A 148 22.88 -25.63 8.95
N THR A 149 22.49 -25.04 10.09
CA THR A 149 21.18 -25.23 10.71
C THR A 149 20.32 -24.00 10.43
N ILE A 150 19.38 -24.12 9.50
CA ILE A 150 18.54 -23.00 9.03
C ILE A 150 17.08 -23.30 9.37
N LEU A 151 16.47 -22.45 10.20
CA LEU A 151 15.02 -22.34 10.28
C LEU A 151 14.56 -21.33 9.23
N GLU A 152 13.99 -21.82 8.13
CA GLU A 152 13.52 -20.99 7.02
C GLU A 152 12.00 -20.94 7.04
N SER A 153 11.44 -19.78 7.31
CA SER A 153 10.00 -19.63 7.36
C SER A 153 9.40 -19.57 5.96
N PRO A 154 8.25 -20.23 5.71
CA PRO A 154 7.44 -19.98 4.53
C PRO A 154 6.61 -18.68 4.65
N GLU A 155 6.57 -18.06 5.82
CA GLU A 155 5.77 -16.88 6.13
C GLU A 155 6.65 -15.62 6.26
N PRO A 156 6.06 -14.42 6.17
CA PRO A 156 6.78 -13.17 6.38
C PRO A 156 7.33 -12.99 7.81
N VAL A 157 6.88 -13.81 8.77
CA VAL A 157 7.38 -13.80 10.15
C VAL A 157 7.90 -15.19 10.53
N ALA A 158 9.20 -15.32 10.81
CA ALA A 158 9.79 -16.64 11.05
C ALA A 158 9.53 -17.19 12.45
N VAL A 159 9.71 -16.37 13.47
CA VAL A 159 9.41 -16.73 14.87
C VAL A 159 8.52 -15.68 15.49
N THR A 160 7.40 -16.12 16.06
CA THR A 160 6.54 -15.30 16.91
C THR A 160 6.60 -15.79 18.35
N ILE A 161 7.02 -14.93 19.28
CA ILE A 161 6.96 -15.18 20.72
C ILE A 161 5.79 -14.36 21.28
N LYS A 162 4.86 -15.03 21.97
CA LYS A 162 3.68 -14.41 22.57
C LYS A 162 3.52 -14.91 24.00
N VAL A 163 3.84 -14.06 24.97
CA VAL A 163 3.70 -14.37 26.39
C VAL A 163 2.90 -13.30 27.12
N ALA A 164 2.11 -13.68 28.11
CA ALA A 164 1.28 -12.79 28.93
C ALA A 164 1.98 -12.39 30.24
N SER A 165 2.96 -13.17 30.70
CA SER A 165 3.72 -12.92 31.92
C SER A 165 5.19 -13.25 31.73
N SER A 166 6.06 -12.61 32.52
CA SER A 166 7.47 -12.97 32.56
C SER A 166 7.63 -14.40 33.05
N GLY A 167 8.66 -15.06 32.55
CA GLY A 167 8.94 -16.47 32.85
C GLY A 167 10.40 -16.83 32.61
N PRO A 168 10.74 -18.11 32.71
CA PRO A 168 12.06 -18.61 32.36
C PRO A 168 12.50 -18.19 30.96
N THR A 169 13.81 -17.99 30.79
CA THR A 169 14.37 -17.49 29.53
C THR A 169 14.27 -18.54 28.43
N MET A 170 13.60 -18.20 27.33
CA MET A 170 13.64 -18.99 26.08
C MET A 170 14.86 -18.59 25.28
N GLY A 171 15.32 -19.44 24.36
CA GLY A 171 16.43 -19.03 23.51
C GLY A 171 16.60 -19.75 22.19
N PHE A 172 17.39 -19.09 21.35
CA PHE A 172 17.90 -19.62 20.10
C PHE A 172 19.43 -19.56 20.12
N GLU A 173 20.05 -20.66 19.74
CA GLU A 173 21.50 -20.80 19.80
C GLU A 173 22.06 -21.44 18.53
N ALA A 174 23.21 -20.94 18.06
CA ALA A 174 24.04 -21.64 17.06
C ALA A 174 23.32 -21.95 15.73
N MET A 175 22.37 -21.10 15.30
CA MET A 175 21.52 -21.36 14.12
C MET A 175 21.23 -20.09 13.31
N THR A 176 20.67 -20.26 12.12
CA THR A 176 20.10 -19.19 11.30
C THR A 176 18.57 -19.24 11.33
N ILE A 177 17.94 -18.09 11.55
CA ILE A 177 16.49 -17.89 11.45
C ILE A 177 16.26 -16.92 10.30
N ALA A 178 15.53 -17.34 9.28
CA ALA A 178 15.34 -16.57 8.06
C ALA A 178 13.88 -16.50 7.62
N THR A 179 13.50 -15.35 7.05
CA THR A 179 12.24 -15.17 6.31
C THR A 179 12.46 -15.31 4.81
N PRO A 180 11.42 -15.66 4.03
CA PRO A 180 11.56 -15.85 2.60
C PRO A 180 11.54 -14.50 1.88
N ALA A 181 12.01 -14.49 0.64
CA ALA A 181 11.74 -13.38 -0.26
C ALA A 181 10.23 -13.24 -0.46
N LEU A 182 9.71 -12.02 -0.31
CA LEU A 182 8.27 -11.77 -0.44
C LEU A 182 7.87 -11.68 -1.92
N PRO A 183 6.69 -12.21 -2.30
CA PRO A 183 6.19 -12.12 -3.66
C PRO A 183 5.81 -10.68 -4.02
N GLU A 184 5.54 -10.44 -5.31
CA GLU A 184 4.99 -9.18 -5.77
C GLU A 184 3.66 -8.89 -5.06
N THR A 185 3.51 -7.66 -4.59
CA THR A 185 2.32 -7.24 -3.84
C THR A 185 1.17 -6.92 -4.82
N PRO A 186 -0.01 -7.52 -4.63
CA PRO A 186 -1.16 -7.28 -5.51
C PRO A 186 -1.53 -5.81 -5.64
N LYS A 187 -2.17 -5.45 -6.76
CA LYS A 187 -2.69 -4.11 -7.02
C LYS A 187 -3.55 -3.59 -5.86
N ASP A 188 -3.41 -2.31 -5.52
CA ASP A 188 -4.12 -1.63 -4.43
C ASP A 188 -3.94 -2.28 -3.05
N THR A 189 -2.87 -3.05 -2.84
CA THR A 189 -2.53 -3.62 -1.54
C THR A 189 -1.20 -3.11 -1.02
N THR A 190 -1.08 -3.06 0.29
CA THR A 190 0.10 -2.55 0.98
C THR A 190 1.18 -3.63 1.07
N GLY A 191 2.45 -3.23 0.97
CA GLY A 191 3.58 -4.13 1.01
C GLY A 191 3.65 -4.91 2.32
N THR A 192 3.95 -6.21 2.24
CA THR A 192 4.05 -7.06 3.42
C THR A 192 5.40 -6.87 4.13
N SER A 193 5.39 -6.81 5.45
CA SER A 193 6.63 -6.70 6.25
C SER A 193 7.30 -8.06 6.43
N SER A 194 8.63 -8.08 6.45
CA SER A 194 9.45 -9.27 6.71
C SER A 194 10.11 -9.16 8.07
N ILE A 195 9.87 -10.11 8.98
CA ILE A 195 10.32 -10.06 10.37
C ILE A 195 10.92 -11.41 10.78
N ALA A 196 12.22 -11.47 11.10
CA ALA A 196 12.81 -12.76 11.50
C ALA A 196 12.32 -13.20 12.90
N VAL A 197 12.30 -12.29 13.89
CA VAL A 197 11.76 -12.60 15.23
C VAL A 197 10.83 -11.48 15.70
N LEU A 198 9.59 -11.83 16.05
CA LEU A 198 8.58 -10.95 16.64
C LEU A 198 8.31 -11.35 18.09
N VAL A 199 8.57 -10.45 19.05
CA VAL A 199 8.33 -10.65 20.48
C VAL A 199 7.14 -9.80 20.93
N ARG A 200 6.13 -10.45 21.52
CA ARG A 200 4.93 -9.82 22.09
C ARG A 200 4.79 -10.18 23.57
N GLY A 201 4.68 -9.15 24.41
CA GLY A 201 4.55 -9.27 25.86
C GLY A 201 5.89 -9.42 26.60
N PRO A 202 5.88 -9.62 27.93
CA PRO A 202 7.05 -9.50 28.79
C PRO A 202 7.98 -10.75 28.74
N ALA A 203 8.40 -11.17 27.55
CA ALA A 203 9.25 -12.35 27.37
C ALA A 203 10.69 -12.14 27.87
N SER A 204 11.28 -13.19 28.42
CA SER A 204 12.73 -13.29 28.59
C SER A 204 13.30 -14.11 27.44
N LEU A 205 14.06 -13.49 26.54
CA LEU A 205 14.61 -14.12 25.34
C LEU A 205 16.13 -13.98 25.30
N ARG A 206 16.84 -15.07 25.02
CA ARG A 206 18.28 -15.08 24.74
C ARG A 206 18.55 -15.57 23.33
N ILE A 207 19.24 -14.78 22.53
CA ILE A 207 19.68 -15.12 21.19
C ILE A 207 21.21 -15.13 21.23
N SER A 208 21.82 -16.31 21.12
CA SER A 208 23.27 -16.46 21.26
C SER A 208 23.87 -17.16 20.06
N ARG A 209 24.95 -16.61 19.49
CA ARG A 209 25.64 -17.20 18.33
C ARG A 209 24.64 -17.53 17.20
N ALA A 210 23.65 -16.68 16.97
CA ALA A 210 22.64 -16.91 15.93
C ALA A 210 22.81 -15.94 14.76
N ARG A 211 22.05 -16.17 13.70
CA ARG A 211 21.85 -15.21 12.59
C ARG A 211 20.36 -14.99 12.40
N LEU A 212 19.91 -13.75 12.50
CA LEU A 212 18.54 -13.36 12.18
C LEU A 212 18.55 -12.66 10.83
N LEU A 213 17.90 -13.26 9.83
CA LEU A 213 17.90 -12.78 8.44
C LEU A 213 16.47 -12.42 8.03
N ALA A 214 16.12 -11.14 8.09
CA ALA A 214 14.88 -10.65 7.51
C ALA A 214 15.10 -10.30 6.04
N ALA A 215 14.30 -10.87 5.14
CA ALA A 215 14.30 -10.53 3.72
C ALA A 215 13.85 -9.07 3.47
N LYS A 216 13.93 -8.61 2.22
CA LYS A 216 13.40 -7.30 1.81
C LYS A 216 11.89 -7.24 2.12
N GLY A 217 11.42 -6.11 2.65
CA GLY A 217 9.99 -5.83 2.73
C GLY A 217 9.34 -5.79 1.34
N GLY A 218 8.07 -6.19 1.25
CA GLY A 218 7.33 -6.17 -0.01
C GLY A 218 7.10 -4.74 -0.48
N ASN A 219 7.25 -4.46 -1.78
CA ASN A 219 6.89 -3.15 -2.33
C ASN A 219 5.38 -2.91 -2.21
N GLY A 220 4.94 -1.66 -2.13
CA GLY A 220 3.53 -1.32 -2.26
C GLY A 220 2.98 -1.73 -3.63
N GLY A 221 1.78 -2.30 -3.65
CA GLY A 221 1.09 -2.66 -4.88
C GLY A 221 0.76 -1.42 -5.71
N THR A 222 0.78 -1.54 -7.05
CA THR A 222 0.40 -0.44 -7.94
C THR A 222 -1.02 0.05 -7.66
N ALA A 223 -1.26 1.35 -7.76
CA ALA A 223 -2.58 1.92 -7.51
C ALA A 223 -3.47 1.90 -8.77
N SER A 224 -4.76 1.62 -8.60
CA SER A 224 -5.75 1.70 -9.68
C SER A 224 -6.04 3.15 -10.10
N PRO A 225 -6.20 3.40 -11.41
CA PRO A 225 -6.73 4.68 -11.87
C PRO A 225 -8.20 4.84 -11.43
N GLY A 226 -8.66 6.09 -11.39
CA GLY A 226 -10.07 6.41 -11.21
C GLY A 226 -10.87 6.07 -12.46
N GLU A 227 -12.11 5.65 -12.27
CA GLU A 227 -13.03 5.40 -13.37
C GLU A 227 -13.42 6.70 -14.10
N PRO A 228 -13.56 6.69 -15.44
CA PRO A 228 -14.13 7.80 -16.18
C PRO A 228 -15.56 8.12 -15.73
N GLY A 229 -16.02 9.36 -15.97
CA GLY A 229 -17.41 9.76 -15.69
C GLY A 229 -18.43 8.96 -16.50
N ALA A 230 -19.65 8.79 -15.96
CA ALA A 230 -20.69 7.93 -16.52
C ALA A 230 -21.58 8.62 -17.59
N GLY A 231 -20.99 9.23 -18.62
CA GLY A 231 -21.75 9.95 -19.65
C GLY A 231 -22.20 11.37 -19.24
N PRO A 232 -23.02 12.07 -20.04
CA PRO A 232 -23.70 13.29 -19.60
C PRO A 232 -24.68 13.03 -18.44
N LEU A 233 -24.87 14.02 -17.58
CA LEU A 233 -25.90 14.03 -16.55
C LEU A 233 -27.29 13.88 -17.16
N ALA A 234 -28.18 13.20 -16.45
CA ALA A 234 -29.58 13.17 -16.83
C ALA A 234 -30.20 14.55 -16.57
N CYS A 235 -30.63 15.23 -17.63
CA CYS A 235 -31.43 16.45 -17.54
C CYS A 235 -32.60 16.38 -18.52
N ASN A 236 -33.72 17.04 -18.18
CA ASN A 236 -34.87 17.16 -19.08
C ASN A 236 -34.70 18.27 -20.12
N GLY A 237 -33.61 19.06 -20.03
CA GLY A 237 -33.29 20.17 -20.93
C GLY A 237 -34.20 21.40 -20.79
N LEU A 238 -35.23 21.35 -19.94
CA LEU A 238 -36.22 22.42 -19.81
C LEU A 238 -36.12 23.14 -18.46
N GLU A 239 -35.61 22.47 -17.43
CA GLU A 239 -35.45 22.98 -16.07
C GLU A 239 -33.97 22.96 -15.65
N GLY A 240 -33.60 23.88 -14.74
CA GLY A 240 -32.23 23.95 -14.22
C GLY A 240 -31.17 24.25 -15.29
N CYS A 241 -31.55 25.00 -16.35
CA CYS A 241 -30.60 25.50 -17.34
C CYS A 241 -29.77 26.64 -16.73
N GLU A 242 -28.45 26.61 -16.93
CA GLU A 242 -27.49 27.53 -16.33
C GLU A 242 -26.51 28.07 -17.39
N SER A 243 -25.23 28.26 -17.04
CA SER A 243 -24.19 28.85 -17.88
C SER A 243 -23.49 27.85 -18.81
N GLY A 244 -23.60 26.55 -18.55
CA GLY A 244 -22.79 25.53 -19.21
C GLY A 244 -21.32 25.53 -18.76
N ASP A 245 -21.01 26.04 -17.56
CA ASP A 245 -19.63 26.01 -17.07
C ASP A 245 -19.14 24.58 -16.86
N ASN A 246 -17.86 24.35 -17.17
CA ASN A 246 -17.18 23.09 -16.88
C ASN A 246 -17.11 22.85 -15.37
N GLY A 247 -17.06 21.58 -14.98
CA GLY A 247 -16.75 21.19 -13.62
C GLY A 247 -15.33 21.59 -13.20
N THR A 248 -15.04 21.49 -11.91
CA THR A 248 -13.69 21.69 -11.36
C THR A 248 -13.00 20.35 -11.13
N LYS A 249 -11.69 20.28 -11.42
CA LYS A 249 -10.86 19.09 -11.15
C LYS A 249 -10.97 18.71 -9.67
N GLY A 250 -11.02 17.41 -9.39
CA GLY A 250 -10.89 16.89 -8.02
C GLY A 250 -9.49 17.15 -7.46
N ASN A 251 -9.40 17.38 -6.15
CA ASN A 251 -8.10 17.55 -5.49
C ASN A 251 -7.30 16.25 -5.52
N ASP A 252 -5.99 16.37 -5.72
CA ASP A 252 -5.09 15.22 -5.61
C ASP A 252 -5.03 14.75 -4.15
N GLY A 253 -4.77 13.46 -3.95
CA GLY A 253 -4.60 12.85 -2.64
C GLY A 253 -3.31 13.29 -1.96
N ILE A 254 -3.30 13.18 -0.63
CA ILE A 254 -2.14 13.47 0.21
C ILE A 254 -1.18 12.27 0.16
N ASN A 255 0.12 12.52 0.01
CA ASN A 255 1.12 11.44 0.03
C ASN A 255 1.25 10.81 1.42
N GLY A 256 1.60 9.54 1.45
CA GLY A 256 1.91 8.82 2.67
C GLY A 256 3.18 9.35 3.33
N THR A 257 3.16 9.38 4.65
CA THR A 257 4.32 9.73 5.49
C THR A 257 5.14 8.49 5.83
N ALA A 258 6.42 8.68 6.16
CA ALA A 258 7.26 7.59 6.63
C ALA A 258 6.62 6.92 7.85
N VAL A 259 6.68 5.60 7.89
CA VAL A 259 5.95 4.79 8.87
C VAL A 259 6.79 4.60 10.11
N HIS A 260 6.19 4.87 11.27
CA HIS A 260 6.77 4.46 12.53
C HIS A 260 6.55 2.95 12.74
N PRO A 261 7.55 2.18 13.19
CA PRO A 261 7.46 0.72 13.33
C PRO A 261 6.36 0.19 14.27
N SER A 262 5.68 1.06 15.02
CA SER A 262 4.57 0.71 15.93
C SER A 262 3.21 0.59 15.24
N ASN A 263 3.04 1.11 14.02
CA ASN A 263 1.73 1.14 13.37
C ASN A 263 1.62 0.08 12.26
N ASP A 264 0.64 -0.82 12.40
CA ASP A 264 0.19 -1.78 11.37
C ASP A 264 -0.37 -1.11 10.10
N HIS A 265 -0.41 0.22 10.05
CA HIS A 265 -0.87 1.00 8.91
C HIS A 265 0.28 1.75 8.27
N LEU A 266 0.77 1.13 7.20
CA LEU A 266 1.94 1.52 6.45
C LEU A 266 1.57 2.65 5.50
N GLY A 267 2.07 3.86 5.72
CA GLY A 267 2.62 4.77 4.70
C GLY A 267 1.80 5.02 3.44
N ASP A 268 0.52 4.70 3.45
CA ASP A 268 -0.40 4.78 2.33
C ASP A 268 -0.73 6.26 2.08
N GLY A 269 -0.88 6.65 0.81
CA GLY A 269 -1.42 7.97 0.47
C GLY A 269 -2.92 8.07 0.77
N THR A 270 -3.58 9.11 0.28
CA THR A 270 -5.06 9.17 0.24
C THR A 270 -5.57 9.06 -1.18
N ASP A 271 -6.80 8.57 -1.34
CA ASP A 271 -7.45 8.56 -2.65
C ASP A 271 -7.61 10.03 -3.13
N GLY A 272 -7.56 10.24 -4.44
CA GLY A 272 -7.92 11.54 -5.03
C GLY A 272 -9.42 11.81 -4.88
N GLN A 273 -9.81 13.07 -4.95
CA GLN A 273 -11.23 13.43 -4.96
C GLN A 273 -11.82 13.30 -6.38
N ASP A 274 -13.11 13.02 -6.46
CA ASP A 274 -13.84 13.01 -7.73
C ASP A 274 -13.85 14.42 -8.35
N GLY A 275 -13.86 14.47 -9.68
CA GLY A 275 -14.10 15.69 -10.42
C GLY A 275 -15.55 16.12 -10.30
N ASN A 276 -15.81 17.42 -10.24
CA ASN A 276 -17.18 17.91 -10.21
C ASN A 276 -17.84 17.76 -11.60
N PRO A 277 -19.16 17.50 -11.65
CA PRO A 277 -19.91 17.55 -12.89
C PRO A 277 -19.91 18.95 -13.51
N GLY A 278 -20.09 19.03 -14.82
CA GLY A 278 -20.37 20.29 -15.52
C GLY A 278 -21.81 20.75 -15.27
N LYS A 279 -22.05 22.05 -15.44
CA LYS A 279 -23.40 22.64 -15.33
C LYS A 279 -24.20 22.45 -16.61
N ASN A 280 -25.53 22.48 -16.53
CA ASN A 280 -26.39 22.50 -17.71
C ASN A 280 -26.20 23.80 -18.49
N GLY A 281 -26.42 23.75 -19.81
CA GLY A 281 -26.30 24.89 -20.70
C GLY A 281 -27.40 25.93 -20.53
N THR A 282 -27.29 27.03 -21.28
CA THR A 282 -28.28 28.10 -21.28
C THR A 282 -29.61 27.64 -21.87
N ALA A 283 -30.73 28.15 -21.34
CA ALA A 283 -32.06 27.78 -21.81
C ALA A 283 -32.25 28.08 -23.30
N GLY A 284 -32.96 27.19 -24.00
CA GLY A 284 -33.39 27.46 -25.38
C GLY A 284 -34.44 28.57 -25.44
N ALA A 285 -34.58 29.17 -26.62
CA ALA A 285 -35.60 30.18 -26.85
C ALA A 285 -37.00 29.56 -26.79
N ASP A 286 -38.01 30.35 -26.48
CA ASP A 286 -39.41 29.93 -26.64
C ASP A 286 -39.73 29.75 -28.13
N GLY A 287 -40.63 28.82 -28.44
CA GLY A 287 -41.09 28.65 -29.83
C GLY A 287 -41.89 29.84 -30.31
N ALA A 288 -41.90 30.06 -31.62
CA ALA A 288 -42.66 31.13 -32.23
C ALA A 288 -44.15 30.94 -31.93
N VAL A 289 -44.82 32.02 -31.51
CA VAL A 289 -46.28 32.06 -31.40
C VAL A 289 -46.85 32.41 -32.76
N LYS A 290 -47.74 31.56 -33.28
CA LYS A 290 -48.45 31.81 -34.53
C LYS A 290 -49.94 31.85 -34.24
N SER A 291 -50.58 32.94 -34.65
CA SER A 291 -52.03 33.05 -34.60
C SER A 291 -52.62 32.19 -35.72
N CYS A 292 -53.35 31.16 -35.32
CA CYS A 292 -54.03 30.24 -36.20
C CYS A 292 -55.45 30.69 -36.35
N ARG A 293 -55.70 31.38 -37.46
CA ARG A 293 -57.05 31.62 -37.92
C ARG A 293 -57.44 30.50 -38.87
N ARG A 294 -58.46 29.75 -38.49
CA ARG A 294 -59.07 28.75 -39.37
C ARG A 294 -60.15 29.43 -40.20
N GLU A 295 -59.83 29.75 -41.44
CA GLU A 295 -60.83 30.24 -42.39
C GLU A 295 -61.50 29.05 -43.09
N VAL A 296 -62.83 28.98 -43.00
CA VAL A 296 -63.64 27.94 -43.66
C VAL A 296 -64.14 28.51 -44.97
N THR A 297 -63.62 27.98 -46.06
CA THR A 297 -64.07 28.33 -47.42
C THR A 297 -64.94 27.20 -47.96
N GLY A 298 -66.24 27.44 -48.09
CA GLY A 298 -67.25 26.51 -48.62
C GLY A 298 -68.62 26.68 -47.96
N GLU A 299 -69.71 26.41 -48.70
CA GLU A 299 -71.09 26.45 -48.20
C GLU A 299 -71.65 25.03 -47.98
N CYS A 300 -71.36 24.38 -46.85
CA CYS A 300 -72.18 23.24 -46.40
C CYS A 300 -73.39 23.77 -45.62
N ASN A 301 -74.51 23.91 -46.31
CA ASN A 301 -75.72 24.59 -45.83
C ASN A 301 -76.61 23.76 -44.86
N THR A 302 -76.02 22.90 -44.02
CA THR A 302 -76.78 22.05 -43.10
C THR A 302 -76.29 22.18 -41.66
N GLY A 303 -76.73 23.25 -40.98
CA GLY A 303 -77.18 23.28 -39.59
C GLY A 303 -76.42 22.58 -38.44
N GLY A 304 -75.14 22.19 -38.58
CA GLY A 304 -74.46 21.42 -37.54
C GLY A 304 -72.93 21.54 -37.53
N GLY A 305 -72.42 22.65 -37.02
CA GLY A 305 -71.24 22.80 -36.14
C GLY A 305 -69.93 22.01 -36.36
N LEU A 306 -69.57 21.56 -37.56
CA LEU A 306 -68.36 20.72 -37.75
C LEU A 306 -67.13 21.43 -38.32
N CYS A 307 -67.26 22.61 -38.91
CA CYS A 307 -66.10 23.46 -39.22
C CYS A 307 -66.42 24.91 -38.76
N ASP A 308 -66.31 25.19 -37.46
CA ASP A 308 -66.44 26.57 -36.94
C ASP A 308 -65.11 27.32 -37.10
N THR A 309 -65.19 28.63 -37.32
CA THR A 309 -64.03 29.52 -37.29
C THR A 309 -63.62 29.73 -35.85
N PHE A 310 -62.37 29.41 -35.53
CA PHE A 310 -61.77 29.79 -34.26
C PHE A 310 -60.40 30.39 -34.51
N ASP A 311 -60.04 31.33 -33.63
CA ASP A 311 -58.72 31.88 -33.52
C ASP A 311 -58.05 31.21 -32.32
N GLU A 312 -57.03 30.39 -32.57
CA GLU A 312 -56.20 29.84 -31.51
C GLU A 312 -54.75 30.25 -31.73
N ASN A 313 -54.02 30.54 -30.65
CA ASN A 313 -52.58 30.73 -30.77
C ASN A 313 -51.91 29.37 -30.55
N ARG A 314 -51.14 28.92 -31.55
CA ARG A 314 -50.26 27.76 -31.39
C ARG A 314 -48.84 28.26 -31.18
N GLN A 315 -48.14 27.65 -30.24
CA GLN A 315 -46.72 27.93 -30.00
C GLN A 315 -45.91 26.68 -30.31
N GLY A 316 -44.78 26.87 -31.01
CA GLY A 316 -43.75 25.82 -31.07
C GLY A 316 -43.24 25.49 -29.67
N LYS A 317 -42.72 24.28 -29.44
CA LYS A 317 -42.12 23.95 -28.14
C LYS A 317 -40.86 24.79 -27.91
N LYS A 318 -40.55 25.08 -26.64
CA LYS A 318 -39.30 25.71 -26.22
C LYS A 318 -38.10 24.81 -26.59
N GLY A 319 -36.96 25.41 -26.92
CA GLY A 319 -35.70 24.69 -27.04
C GLY A 319 -35.17 24.21 -25.70
N GLU A 320 -34.44 23.10 -25.72
CA GLU A 320 -33.82 22.47 -24.56
C GLU A 320 -32.34 22.87 -24.43
N CYS A 321 -31.88 23.11 -23.20
CA CYS A 321 -30.46 23.25 -22.90
C CYS A 321 -29.74 21.89 -22.90
N GLY A 322 -28.43 21.91 -23.15
CA GLY A 322 -27.60 20.71 -23.06
C GLY A 322 -27.32 20.30 -21.61
N CYS A 323 -27.25 19.00 -21.34
CA CYS A 323 -26.95 18.50 -20.00
C CYS A 323 -25.45 18.55 -19.71
N GLY A 324 -25.06 18.93 -18.48
CA GLY A 324 -23.65 18.89 -18.06
C GLY A 324 -23.05 17.48 -18.08
N GLY A 325 -21.74 17.36 -18.24
CA GLY A 325 -21.02 16.08 -18.20
C GLY A 325 -20.75 15.57 -16.79
N ASN A 326 -20.77 14.25 -16.54
CA ASN A 326 -20.32 13.70 -15.27
C ASN A 326 -18.80 13.88 -15.09
N GLY A 327 -18.37 14.23 -13.88
CA GLY A 327 -16.95 14.23 -13.53
C GLY A 327 -16.37 12.81 -13.45
N GLY A 328 -15.05 12.70 -13.60
CA GLY A 328 -14.33 11.43 -13.42
C GLY A 328 -14.02 11.14 -11.96
N ARG A 329 -13.90 9.86 -11.59
CA ARG A 329 -13.58 9.47 -10.20
C ARG A 329 -12.14 9.78 -9.85
N GLY A 330 -11.86 10.03 -8.58
CA GLY A 330 -10.50 10.15 -8.06
C GLY A 330 -9.69 8.86 -8.24
N GLY A 331 -8.39 8.99 -8.44
CA GLY A 331 -7.46 7.86 -8.50
C GLY A 331 -7.24 7.24 -7.12
N ARG A 332 -7.00 5.93 -7.06
CA ARG A 332 -6.68 5.26 -5.79
C ARG A 332 -5.34 5.71 -5.24
N ARG A 333 -5.21 5.70 -3.91
CA ARG A 333 -3.94 5.97 -3.24
C ARG A 333 -2.84 4.98 -3.63
N GLY A 334 -1.62 5.50 -3.69
CA GLY A 334 -0.40 4.74 -3.63
C GLY A 334 -0.27 4.04 -2.28
N ARG A 335 0.40 2.90 -2.30
CA ARG A 335 0.50 1.97 -1.17
C ARG A 335 1.87 2.01 -0.56
N GLY A 336 1.92 1.94 0.77
CA GLY A 336 3.17 1.87 1.51
C GLY A 336 3.93 0.57 1.22
N GLY A 337 5.26 0.64 1.25
CA GLY A 337 6.11 -0.54 1.27
C GLY A 337 6.19 -1.18 2.66
N GLY A 338 6.44 -2.48 2.71
CA GLY A 338 6.58 -3.25 3.94
C GLY A 338 7.94 -3.05 4.61
N ALA A 339 8.01 -3.24 5.92
CA ALA A 339 9.26 -3.15 6.68
C ALA A 339 10.14 -4.39 6.53
N SER A 340 11.43 -4.26 6.77
CA SER A 340 12.34 -5.40 7.02
C SER A 340 12.94 -5.26 8.41
N VAL A 341 12.73 -6.25 9.29
CA VAL A 341 13.14 -6.17 10.69
C VAL A 341 13.74 -7.49 11.16
N ALA A 342 15.02 -7.51 11.56
CA ALA A 342 15.60 -8.75 12.09
C ALA A 342 14.99 -9.14 13.45
N LEU A 343 14.77 -8.16 14.35
CA LEU A 343 14.10 -8.38 15.64
C LEU A 343 13.13 -7.23 15.95
N LEU A 344 11.84 -7.53 16.09
CA LEU A 344 10.82 -6.59 16.58
C LEU A 344 10.33 -7.01 17.96
N ALA A 345 10.52 -6.16 18.95
CA ALA A 345 10.13 -6.42 20.33
C ALA A 345 9.10 -5.41 20.84
N LEU A 346 7.98 -5.91 21.34
CA LEU A 346 6.88 -5.13 21.91
C LEU A 346 6.72 -5.34 23.43
N GLY A 347 7.74 -5.92 24.07
CA GLY A 347 7.79 -6.18 25.51
C GLY A 347 8.98 -7.07 25.88
N GLY A 348 9.40 -7.02 27.14
CA GLY A 348 10.27 -8.04 27.75
C GLY A 348 11.75 -7.67 27.87
N THR A 349 12.59 -8.66 28.17
CA THR A 349 14.04 -8.55 28.24
C THR A 349 14.69 -9.48 27.22
N ILE A 350 15.53 -8.91 26.36
CA ILE A 350 16.16 -9.62 25.25
C ILE A 350 17.68 -9.50 25.39
N SER A 351 18.37 -10.63 25.49
CA SER A 351 19.83 -10.71 25.44
C SER A 351 20.28 -11.18 24.06
N ILE A 352 21.18 -10.44 23.43
CA ILE A 352 21.74 -10.71 22.11
C ILE A 352 23.25 -10.86 22.27
N GLU A 353 23.75 -12.07 22.04
CA GLU A 353 25.14 -12.44 22.28
C GLU A 353 25.76 -13.03 21.01
N HIS A 354 26.89 -12.48 20.55
CA HIS A 354 27.64 -12.98 19.39
C HIS A 354 26.75 -13.25 18.16
N THR A 355 25.71 -12.44 17.97
CA THR A 355 24.64 -12.69 16.99
C THR A 355 24.74 -11.70 15.84
N THR A 356 24.41 -12.14 14.64
CA THR A 356 24.26 -11.26 13.49
C THR A 356 22.78 -10.97 13.26
N LEU A 357 22.39 -9.71 13.33
CA LEU A 357 21.05 -9.25 12.97
C LEU A 357 21.15 -8.56 11.62
N PHE A 358 20.50 -9.12 10.61
CA PHE A 358 20.47 -8.59 9.26
C PHE A 358 19.03 -8.32 8.85
N ALA A 359 18.73 -7.05 8.60
CA ALA A 359 17.52 -6.65 7.89
C ALA A 359 17.85 -6.30 6.45
N GLY A 360 17.12 -6.91 5.53
CA GLY A 360 17.11 -6.52 4.12
C GLY A 360 16.52 -5.12 3.93
N GLY A 361 16.39 -4.71 2.66
CA GLY A 361 15.85 -3.38 2.37
C GLY A 361 14.38 -3.27 2.78
N GLY A 362 13.93 -2.06 3.07
CA GLY A 362 12.49 -1.81 3.12
C GLY A 362 11.84 -1.94 1.74
N GLY A 363 10.54 -2.20 1.70
CA GLY A 363 9.77 -2.20 0.45
C GLY A 363 9.57 -0.79 -0.08
N ASP A 364 9.58 -0.61 -1.40
CA ASP A 364 9.33 0.71 -2.00
C ASP A 364 7.83 1.04 -1.98
N GLY A 365 7.48 2.31 -1.81
CA GLY A 365 6.09 2.78 -1.94
C GLY A 365 5.64 2.91 -3.40
N SER A 366 4.34 2.79 -3.67
CA SER A 366 3.82 2.90 -5.05
C SER A 366 3.30 4.30 -5.38
N VAL A 367 3.33 4.65 -6.68
CA VAL A 367 2.75 5.90 -7.19
C VAL A 367 1.22 5.85 -7.04
N GLY A 368 0.59 6.96 -6.66
CA GLY A 368 -0.87 7.05 -6.65
C GLY A 368 -1.49 6.98 -8.05
N GLY A 369 -2.68 6.39 -8.12
CA GLY A 369 -3.40 6.17 -9.37
C GLY A 369 -3.84 7.49 -10.01
N GLN A 370 -3.87 7.54 -11.34
CA GLN A 370 -4.36 8.73 -12.04
C GLN A 370 -5.87 8.90 -11.81
N GLY A 371 -6.35 10.15 -11.75
CA GLY A 371 -7.78 10.44 -11.73
C GLY A 371 -8.45 10.04 -13.05
N GLY A 372 -9.70 9.61 -12.98
CA GLY A 372 -10.53 9.31 -14.15
C GLY A 372 -10.86 10.57 -14.94
N ALA A 373 -11.00 10.43 -16.26
CA ALA A 373 -11.41 11.54 -17.11
C ALA A 373 -12.88 11.93 -16.86
N GLY A 374 -13.17 13.22 -16.88
CA GLY A 374 -14.55 13.72 -16.97
C GLY A 374 -15.12 13.53 -18.37
N VAL A 375 -16.46 13.57 -18.48
CA VAL A 375 -17.15 13.41 -19.76
C VAL A 375 -17.61 14.76 -20.32
N ALA A 376 -17.64 14.88 -21.64
CA ALA A 376 -18.17 16.07 -22.29
C ALA A 376 -19.67 16.29 -21.98
N GLY A 377 -20.09 17.55 -21.90
CA GLY A 377 -21.50 17.88 -21.81
C GLY A 377 -22.26 17.59 -23.12
N GLY A 378 -23.58 17.41 -23.01
CA GLY A 378 -24.47 17.24 -24.15
C GLY A 378 -24.77 18.57 -24.86
N ALA A 379 -25.10 18.51 -26.15
CA ALA A 379 -25.63 19.66 -26.88
C ALA A 379 -27.09 19.94 -26.49
N GLY A 380 -27.50 21.22 -26.53
CA GLY A 380 -28.91 21.59 -26.46
C GLY A 380 -29.69 21.10 -27.68
N LYS A 381 -31.02 20.99 -27.57
CA LYS A 381 -31.90 20.53 -28.65
C LYS A 381 -32.90 21.61 -29.02
N ALA A 382 -33.16 21.78 -30.31
CA ALA A 382 -34.20 22.69 -30.76
C ALA A 382 -35.59 22.15 -30.37
N GLY A 383 -36.51 23.06 -30.06
CA GLY A 383 -37.89 22.70 -29.76
C GLY A 383 -38.60 22.16 -30.99
N ALA A 384 -39.54 21.24 -30.79
CA ALA A 384 -40.38 20.75 -31.88
C ALA A 384 -41.29 21.87 -32.40
N SER A 385 -41.45 21.96 -33.72
CA SER A 385 -42.44 22.85 -34.33
C SER A 385 -43.85 22.31 -34.11
N THR A 386 -44.84 23.20 -34.05
CA THR A 386 -46.26 22.85 -33.94
C THR A 386 -46.97 23.26 -35.23
N SER A 387 -47.79 22.39 -35.83
CA SER A 387 -48.56 22.74 -37.02
C SER A 387 -49.75 23.63 -36.68
N CYS A 388 -49.95 24.67 -37.48
CA CYS A 388 -51.10 25.56 -37.46
C CYS A 388 -51.92 25.31 -38.73
N HIS A 389 -53.17 24.86 -38.59
CA HIS A 389 -54.05 24.60 -39.72
C HIS A 389 -54.75 25.89 -40.14
N VAL A 390 -54.41 26.44 -41.30
CA VAL A 390 -54.85 27.79 -41.71
C VAL A 390 -56.08 27.76 -42.61
N THR A 391 -56.24 26.73 -43.43
CA THR A 391 -57.36 26.65 -44.37
C THR A 391 -58.01 25.29 -44.30
N ILE A 392 -59.32 25.29 -44.03
CA ILE A 392 -60.15 24.12 -44.21
C ILE A 392 -61.03 24.34 -45.42
N THR A 393 -60.84 23.50 -46.44
CA THR A 393 -61.76 23.44 -47.56
C THR A 393 -62.71 22.28 -47.32
N GLN A 394 -64.00 22.58 -47.34
CA GLN A 394 -65.02 21.55 -47.32
C GLN A 394 -65.09 20.93 -48.72
N SER A 395 -64.92 19.62 -48.83
CA SER A 395 -65.13 18.90 -50.08
C SER A 395 -66.19 17.82 -49.88
N GLY A 396 -67.23 17.85 -50.70
CA GLY A 396 -68.31 16.85 -50.69
C GLY A 396 -69.60 17.43 -51.27
N PRO A 397 -70.53 16.58 -51.74
CA PRO A 397 -71.86 17.02 -52.12
C PRO A 397 -72.62 17.55 -50.90
N THR A 398 -73.41 18.61 -51.08
CA THR A 398 -74.26 19.22 -50.05
C THR A 398 -75.12 18.16 -49.37
N GLY A 399 -74.79 17.78 -48.13
CA GLY A 399 -75.43 16.71 -47.37
C GLY A 399 -74.53 16.13 -46.27
N PRO A 400 -74.96 15.06 -45.55
CA PRO A 400 -74.27 14.48 -44.39
C PRO A 400 -72.90 13.80 -44.68
N GLY A 401 -72.19 14.21 -45.73
CA GLY A 401 -70.86 13.72 -46.14
C GLY A 401 -69.80 14.81 -46.31
N CYS A 402 -70.02 16.04 -45.81
CA CYS A 402 -68.99 17.09 -45.88
C CYS A 402 -67.75 16.67 -45.08
N THR A 403 -66.61 16.51 -45.76
CA THR A 403 -65.31 16.25 -45.11
C THR A 403 -64.53 17.55 -45.04
N CYS A 404 -64.10 17.96 -43.84
CA CYS A 404 -63.20 19.11 -43.66
C CYS A 404 -61.79 18.67 -44.12
N ILE A 405 -61.28 19.16 -45.26
CA ILE A 405 -59.89 18.90 -45.70
C ILE A 405 -59.00 20.06 -45.23
N ILE A 406 -57.93 19.73 -44.52
CA ILE A 406 -56.90 20.66 -44.09
C ILE A 406 -55.93 20.87 -45.26
N ASN A 407 -55.86 22.10 -45.79
CA ASN A 407 -55.15 22.38 -47.03
C ASN A 407 -53.82 23.12 -46.88
N ASN A 408 -53.56 23.79 -45.74
CA ASN A 408 -52.32 24.51 -45.52
C ASN A 408 -51.89 24.45 -44.05
N ASP A 409 -50.87 23.63 -43.80
CA ASP A 409 -50.18 23.59 -42.52
C ASP A 409 -49.04 24.58 -42.52
N GLN A 410 -49.17 25.57 -41.64
CA GLN A 410 -48.17 26.57 -41.42
C GLN A 410 -47.46 26.26 -40.10
N PRO A 411 -46.21 25.79 -40.10
CA PRO A 411 -45.55 25.48 -38.84
C PRO A 411 -45.34 26.77 -38.02
N ALA A 412 -45.66 26.70 -36.74
CA ALA A 412 -45.09 27.55 -35.71
C ALA A 412 -43.73 26.94 -35.34
N ALA A 413 -42.65 27.59 -35.78
CA ALA A 413 -41.29 27.09 -35.55
C ALA A 413 -41.03 26.87 -34.05
N GLY A 414 -40.44 25.74 -33.72
CA GLY A 414 -39.94 25.50 -32.37
C GLY A 414 -38.81 26.46 -31.99
N GLY A 415 -38.58 26.60 -30.70
CA GLY A 415 -37.53 27.46 -30.18
C GLY A 415 -36.13 26.96 -30.56
N ASN A 416 -35.19 27.88 -30.73
CA ASN A 416 -33.79 27.52 -30.98
C ASN A 416 -33.22 26.72 -29.80
N ALA A 417 -32.32 25.79 -30.10
CA ALA A 417 -31.61 25.01 -29.09
C ALA A 417 -30.92 25.91 -28.06
N GLY A 418 -30.90 25.46 -26.81
CA GLY A 418 -30.11 26.10 -25.77
C GLY A 418 -28.61 25.90 -25.95
N GLY A 419 -27.81 26.48 -25.05
CA GLY A 419 -26.36 26.28 -25.02
C GLY A 419 -25.98 24.83 -24.67
N PRO A 420 -24.75 24.40 -25.01
CA PRO A 420 -24.24 23.10 -24.59
C PRO A 420 -24.06 23.05 -23.06
N GLY A 421 -24.18 21.86 -22.48
CA GLY A 421 -23.76 21.64 -21.10
C GLY A 421 -22.24 21.70 -20.97
N GLY A 422 -21.77 22.08 -19.79
CA GLY A 422 -20.35 22.08 -19.47
C GLY A 422 -19.79 20.68 -19.36
N ASN A 423 -18.50 20.52 -19.63
CA ASN A 423 -17.81 19.23 -19.46
C ASN A 423 -17.65 18.91 -17.98
N GLY A 424 -17.79 17.64 -17.62
CA GLY A 424 -17.34 17.14 -16.33
C GLY A 424 -15.81 17.23 -16.26
N ALA A 425 -15.30 17.52 -15.06
CA ALA A 425 -13.86 17.60 -14.84
C ALA A 425 -13.23 16.24 -14.51
N PRO A 426 -11.93 16.06 -14.73
CA PRO A 426 -11.22 14.87 -14.27
C PRO A 426 -11.14 14.81 -12.74
N GLY A 427 -11.03 13.59 -12.22
CA GLY A 427 -10.71 13.36 -10.81
C GLY A 427 -9.27 13.76 -10.46
N GLY A 428 -9.00 13.89 -9.17
CA GLY A 428 -7.65 14.06 -8.64
C GLY A 428 -6.84 12.77 -8.73
N LYS A 429 -5.52 12.89 -8.85
CA LYS A 429 -4.58 11.76 -8.71
C LYS A 429 -4.60 11.29 -7.25
N GLY A 430 -4.48 10.00 -6.99
CA GLY A 430 -4.19 9.51 -5.64
C GLY A 430 -2.83 9.99 -5.13
N GLY A 431 -2.69 10.11 -3.81
CA GLY A 431 -1.42 10.42 -3.17
C GLY A 431 -0.44 9.24 -3.27
N ASP A 432 0.86 9.53 -3.32
CA ASP A 432 1.92 8.52 -3.42
C ASP A 432 2.10 7.76 -2.08
N GLY A 433 2.52 6.50 -2.14
CA GLY A 433 2.89 5.70 -0.97
C GLY A 433 4.34 5.95 -0.51
N ALA A 434 4.57 5.83 0.80
CA ALA A 434 5.89 5.89 1.42
C ALA A 434 6.62 4.54 1.33
N GLY A 435 7.94 4.58 1.40
CA GLY A 435 8.74 3.37 1.56
C GLY A 435 8.55 2.74 2.95
N GLY A 436 8.85 1.45 3.06
CA GLY A 436 8.94 0.74 4.33
C GLY A 436 10.34 0.85 4.93
N PRO A 437 10.50 0.82 6.26
CA PRO A 437 11.80 0.97 6.90
C PRO A 437 12.61 -0.33 6.92
N SER A 438 13.91 -0.22 7.22
CA SER A 438 14.80 -1.35 7.51
C SER A 438 15.46 -1.19 8.88
N TYR A 439 15.33 -2.22 9.72
CA TYR A 439 15.82 -2.19 11.10
C TYR A 439 16.55 -3.46 11.52
N GLY A 440 17.77 -3.32 12.05
CA GLY A 440 18.47 -4.43 12.70
C GLY A 440 17.64 -4.97 13.87
N TRP A 441 17.24 -4.09 14.79
CA TRP A 441 16.18 -4.36 15.76
C TRP A 441 15.37 -3.11 16.11
N VAL A 442 14.14 -3.33 16.55
CA VAL A 442 13.25 -2.29 17.08
C VAL A 442 12.66 -2.76 18.39
N ALA A 443 12.66 -1.89 19.39
CA ALA A 443 11.91 -2.12 20.61
C ALA A 443 10.93 -0.99 20.91
N ILE A 444 9.70 -1.37 21.26
CA ILE A 444 8.57 -0.47 21.44
C ILE A 444 7.94 -0.74 22.81
N GLY A 445 7.80 0.31 23.62
CA GLY A 445 7.33 0.20 25.00
C GLY A 445 8.40 -0.28 25.98
N ASP A 446 7.98 -0.93 27.06
CA ASP A 446 8.85 -1.39 28.15
C ASP A 446 9.67 -2.63 27.75
N VAL A 447 10.69 -2.41 26.94
CA VAL A 447 11.60 -3.45 26.47
C VAL A 447 13.03 -3.14 26.89
N ARG A 448 13.70 -4.12 27.47
CA ARG A 448 15.14 -4.06 27.74
C ARG A 448 15.89 -4.94 26.74
N VAL A 449 16.66 -4.32 25.85
CA VAL A 449 17.54 -5.04 24.92
C VAL A 449 18.99 -4.88 25.38
N ILE A 450 19.68 -6.01 25.58
CA ILE A 450 21.09 -6.08 25.93
C ILE A 450 21.80 -6.71 24.75
N VAL A 451 22.74 -5.98 24.14
CA VAL A 451 23.52 -6.44 22.99
C VAL A 451 24.98 -6.45 23.39
N ASP A 452 25.66 -7.57 23.20
CA ASP A 452 27.10 -7.64 23.44
C ASP A 452 27.92 -6.98 22.32
N GLU A 453 29.19 -6.70 22.62
CA GLU A 453 30.10 -6.02 21.67
C GLU A 453 30.46 -6.89 20.46
N ALA A 454 30.28 -8.22 20.56
CA ALA A 454 30.58 -9.16 19.49
C ALA A 454 29.44 -9.31 18.47
N SER A 455 28.25 -8.79 18.79
CA SER A 455 27.10 -8.84 17.90
C SER A 455 27.20 -7.82 16.77
N VAL A 456 26.81 -8.25 15.57
CA VAL A 456 26.84 -7.42 14.36
C VAL A 456 25.41 -7.07 13.99
N LEU A 457 25.13 -5.79 13.88
CA LEU A 457 23.83 -5.27 13.50
C LEU A 457 23.95 -4.62 12.12
N HIS A 458 23.15 -5.09 11.16
CA HIS A 458 23.13 -4.58 9.79
C HIS A 458 21.69 -4.34 9.33
N ALA A 459 21.47 -3.19 8.71
CA ALA A 459 20.23 -2.83 8.04
C ALA A 459 20.57 -2.27 6.66
N GLU A 460 20.00 -2.86 5.61
CA GLU A 460 20.06 -2.30 4.27
C GLU A 460 19.28 -0.96 4.21
N PRO A 461 19.38 -0.19 3.11
CA PRO A 461 18.57 1.01 2.95
C PRO A 461 17.07 0.75 3.11
N GLY A 462 16.38 1.69 3.75
CA GLY A 462 14.91 1.72 3.75
C GLY A 462 14.38 1.83 2.32
N GLY A 463 13.11 1.48 2.14
CA GLY A 463 12.42 1.61 0.88
C GLY A 463 12.30 3.08 0.48
N THR A 464 12.34 3.31 -0.83
CA THR A 464 12.07 4.63 -1.39
C THR A 464 10.57 4.88 -1.40
N GLY A 465 10.16 6.10 -1.06
CA GLY A 465 8.82 6.55 -1.44
C GLY A 465 8.75 6.68 -2.96
N SER A 466 7.53 6.73 -3.50
CA SER A 466 7.35 7.18 -4.89
C SER A 466 7.82 8.65 -5.05
N VAL A 467 7.75 9.21 -6.26
CA VAL A 467 8.20 10.56 -6.65
C VAL A 467 8.05 11.64 -5.56
N ASN A 468 6.94 11.64 -4.81
CA ASN A 468 6.72 12.56 -3.70
C ASN A 468 6.41 11.87 -2.34
N GLY A 469 6.53 10.54 -2.27
CA GLY A 469 6.36 9.78 -1.04
C GLY A 469 7.57 9.90 -0.14
N ALA A 470 7.38 9.80 1.18
CA ALA A 470 8.50 9.79 2.10
C ALA A 470 9.35 8.53 1.92
N SER A 471 10.67 8.70 1.87
CA SER A 471 11.61 7.58 2.00
C SER A 471 11.70 7.16 3.46
N ALA A 472 11.85 5.87 3.70
CA ALA A 472 11.94 5.36 5.06
C ALA A 472 13.39 5.37 5.57
N PRO A 473 13.58 5.49 6.89
CA PRO A 473 14.91 5.39 7.49
C PRO A 473 15.48 3.96 7.36
N SER A 474 16.81 3.89 7.38
CA SER A 474 17.56 2.68 7.72
C SER A 474 18.23 2.94 9.05
N LEU A 475 17.90 2.14 10.06
CA LEU A 475 18.43 2.30 11.41
C LEU A 475 18.85 0.96 11.98
N VAL A 476 20.02 0.94 12.59
CA VAL A 476 20.60 -0.27 13.17
C VAL A 476 19.83 -0.66 14.46
N ALA A 477 19.37 0.34 15.21
CA ALA A 477 18.64 0.20 16.47
C ALA A 477 17.67 1.37 16.67
N THR A 478 16.51 1.14 17.28
CA THR A 478 15.60 2.21 17.74
C THR A 478 14.85 1.77 18.99
N LEU A 479 14.83 2.67 19.98
CA LEU A 479 14.00 2.59 21.18
C LEU A 479 12.88 3.61 21.04
N ASP A 480 11.64 3.14 20.95
CA ASP A 480 10.45 3.99 21.01
C ASP A 480 9.75 3.77 22.35
N GLY A 481 10.26 4.48 23.36
CA GLY A 481 9.82 4.38 24.75
C GLY A 481 10.76 5.19 25.63
N GLY A 482 10.25 6.26 26.23
CA GLY A 482 11.03 7.11 27.13
C GLY A 482 11.10 6.49 28.52
N THR A 483 12.16 5.72 28.80
CA THR A 483 12.86 5.62 30.09
C THR A 483 14.07 4.71 29.96
#